data_AF-A0A939Z182-F1
#
_entry.id   AF-A0A939Z182-F1
#
_cell.length_a   1.000
_cell.length_b   1.000
_cell.length_c   1.000
_cell.angle_alpha   90.00
_cell.angle_beta   90.00
_cell.angle_gamma   90.00
#
_symmetry.space_group_name_H-M   'P 1'
#
loop_
_entity.id
_entity.type
_entity.pdbx_description
1 polymer ?
#
loop_
_entity_poly.entity_id
_entity_poly.type
_entity_poly.pdbx_seq_one_letter_code
_entity_poly.pdbx_strand_id
1 'polypeptide(L)'
;MAYRIPSDYEELYKLYKAQLEENERLRRLLRIHGIDDIAEQRERTENHDAASCRGTEPLTGAQLSMDLPMVVTSSSIESIDTGFHLTKKSTTEEKTALFRKLFTGRNDAYAYRWTNKAGRSGYSPACRNLWVPGICGKPKAKCAECPNADYYPFDDDAVRKHLSGEQVLGVYALLNDDTCRFLAIDFDEETWKDDVSCLRQLCENERIPCSVETSRSGNGAHMWFFLNEPVEAVLARRFATCLLESCMQNNPRMTFKSFDRMFPNQDTMPKGGFGNLIALPLQKEAAQKRGGSLFVNEDFEPYQDQWAYLSGVRLLRRDDLKSYVERAKATDTLPQNQNNDEEKPWDRHTGRLPAEDTTKQLSCILANRLYIETKGVSPRAQNQLKRLASF
;
A
#
# COMPACT_ATOMS: atom_id res chain seq x y z
N MET A 1 -32.01 -14.39 -11.74
CA MET A 1 -32.82 -13.20 -11.42
C MET A 1 -31.87 -12.11 -10.96
N ALA A 2 -31.79 -10.99 -11.68
CA ALA A 2 -30.93 -9.88 -11.29
C ALA A 2 -31.58 -9.09 -10.16
N TYR A 3 -30.96 -9.04 -8.98
CA TYR A 3 -31.42 -8.19 -7.88
C TYR A 3 -31.04 -6.74 -8.20
N ARG A 4 -32.04 -5.89 -8.51
CA ARG A 4 -31.86 -4.43 -8.55
C ARG A 4 -31.76 -3.95 -7.10
N ILE A 5 -30.66 -3.27 -6.77
CA ILE A 5 -30.53 -2.56 -5.50
C ILE A 5 -31.42 -1.30 -5.58
N PRO A 6 -32.40 -1.14 -4.69
CA PRO A 6 -33.28 0.03 -4.72
C PRO A 6 -32.53 1.32 -4.39
N SER A 7 -32.83 2.40 -5.11
CA SER A 7 -32.26 3.74 -4.88
C SER A 7 -33.04 4.56 -3.84
N ASP A 8 -34.11 4.00 -3.28
CA ASP A 8 -34.97 4.64 -2.29
C ASP A 8 -34.55 4.23 -0.85
N TYR A 9 -34.33 5.23 0.00
CA TYR A 9 -33.92 5.07 1.40
C TYR A 9 -34.93 4.23 2.19
N GLU A 10 -36.22 4.38 1.91
CA GLU A 10 -37.27 3.69 2.66
C GLU A 10 -37.33 2.21 2.30
N GLU A 11 -36.96 1.85 1.07
CA GLU A 11 -36.83 0.48 0.61
C GLU A 11 -35.55 -0.19 1.16
N LEU A 12 -34.44 0.55 1.21
CA LEU A 12 -33.21 0.12 1.88
C LEU A 12 -33.42 -0.11 3.39
N TYR A 13 -34.19 0.74 4.05
CA TYR A 13 -34.49 0.59 5.48
C TYR A 13 -35.37 -0.64 5.76
N LYS A 14 -36.30 -0.97 4.86
CA LYS A 14 -37.07 -2.22 4.94
C LYS A 14 -36.18 -3.45 4.76
N LEU A 15 -35.26 -3.43 3.79
CA LEU A 15 -34.27 -4.50 3.59
C LEU A 15 -33.37 -4.66 4.82
N TYR A 16 -32.92 -3.56 5.43
CA TYR A 16 -32.14 -3.58 6.67
C TYR A 16 -32.90 -4.25 7.82
N LYS A 17 -34.17 -3.90 8.02
CA LYS A 17 -34.99 -4.54 9.06
C LYS A 17 -35.21 -6.03 8.83
N ALA A 18 -35.50 -6.43 7.59
CA ALA A 18 -35.64 -7.84 7.23
C ALA A 18 -34.34 -8.63 7.47
N GLN A 19 -33.19 -8.02 7.16
CA GLN A 19 -31.88 -8.60 7.43
C GLN A 19 -31.57 -8.68 8.92
N LEU A 20 -32.03 -7.72 9.72
CA LEU A 20 -31.90 -7.75 11.19
C LEU A 20 -32.71 -8.90 11.79
N GLU A 21 -33.96 -9.08 11.36
CA GLU A 21 -34.83 -10.17 11.81
C GLU A 21 -34.26 -11.56 11.43
N GLU A 22 -33.74 -11.71 10.21
CA GLU A 22 -33.13 -12.97 9.78
C GLU A 22 -31.83 -13.26 10.57
N ASN A 23 -31.04 -12.24 10.89
CA ASN A 23 -29.87 -12.42 11.78
C ASN A 23 -30.28 -12.89 13.18
N GLU A 24 -31.34 -12.32 13.76
CA GLU A 24 -31.85 -12.77 15.07
C GLU A 24 -32.37 -14.21 15.02
N ARG A 25 -32.98 -14.62 13.89
CA ARG A 25 -33.41 -15.99 13.66
C ARG A 25 -32.22 -16.94 13.56
N LEU A 26 -31.20 -16.59 12.77
CA LEU A 26 -29.97 -17.38 12.63
C LEU A 26 -29.24 -17.53 13.97
N ARG A 27 -29.15 -16.46 14.76
CA ARG A 27 -28.60 -16.51 16.13
C ARG A 27 -29.38 -17.46 17.05
N ARG A 28 -30.71 -17.49 16.94
CA ARG A 28 -31.54 -18.47 17.67
C ARG A 28 -31.25 -19.90 17.22
N LEU A 29 -31.10 -20.14 15.92
CA LEU A 29 -30.76 -21.46 15.38
C LEU A 29 -29.39 -21.94 15.85
N LEU A 30 -28.38 -21.06 15.83
CA LEU A 30 -27.03 -21.37 16.34
C LEU A 30 -27.06 -21.82 17.82
N ARG A 31 -27.84 -21.12 18.66
CA ARG A 31 -28.04 -21.51 20.07
C ARG A 31 -28.71 -22.86 20.24
N ILE A 32 -29.71 -23.19 19.41
CA ILE A 32 -30.39 -24.50 19.44
C ILE A 32 -29.41 -25.63 19.10
N HIS A 33 -28.47 -25.37 18.20
CA HIS A 33 -27.46 -26.35 17.76
C HIS A 33 -26.18 -26.36 18.59
N GLY A 34 -26.13 -25.60 19.71
CA GLY A 34 -24.95 -25.55 20.59
C GLY A 34 -23.70 -24.97 19.91
N ILE A 35 -23.88 -24.13 18.90
CA ILE A 35 -22.80 -23.43 18.20
C ILE A 35 -22.68 -22.04 18.81
N ASP A 36 -21.60 -21.79 19.54
CA ASP A 36 -21.37 -20.53 20.24
C ASP A 36 -21.18 -19.37 19.24
N ASP A 37 -21.90 -18.26 19.47
CA ASP A 37 -21.73 -17.02 18.70
C ASP A 37 -20.47 -16.28 19.18
N ILE A 38 -19.39 -16.39 18.40
CA ILE A 38 -18.08 -15.78 18.68
C ILE A 38 -18.18 -14.24 18.81
N ALA A 39 -19.22 -13.60 18.25
CA ALA A 39 -19.43 -12.16 18.40
C ALA A 39 -19.79 -11.75 19.84
N GLU A 40 -20.51 -12.61 20.58
CA GLU A 40 -20.92 -12.35 21.96
C GLU A 40 -19.76 -12.58 22.95
N GLN A 41 -18.81 -13.45 22.60
CA GLN A 41 -17.58 -13.62 23.37
C GLN A 41 -16.67 -12.41 23.31
N ARG A 42 -16.58 -11.71 22.15
CA ARG A 42 -15.76 -10.50 21.99
C ARG A 42 -16.25 -9.33 22.83
N GLU A 43 -17.57 -9.08 22.90
CA GLU A 43 -18.14 -8.05 23.78
C GLU A 43 -17.95 -8.36 25.28
N ARG A 44 -17.87 -9.65 25.66
CA ARG A 44 -17.58 -10.06 27.04
C ARG A 44 -16.09 -10.02 27.41
N THR A 45 -15.19 -10.33 26.48
CA THR A 45 -13.74 -10.29 26.72
C THR A 45 -13.21 -8.86 26.75
N GLU A 46 -13.70 -7.97 25.87
CA GLU A 46 -13.33 -6.54 25.87
C GLU A 46 -13.70 -5.83 27.19
N ASN A 47 -14.75 -6.27 27.89
CA ASN A 47 -15.12 -5.74 29.21
C ASN A 47 -14.33 -6.34 30.38
N HIS A 48 -13.66 -7.48 30.21
CA HIS A 48 -12.91 -8.14 31.29
C HIS A 48 -11.41 -7.82 31.27
N ASP A 49 -10.83 -7.57 30.08
CA ASP A 49 -9.40 -7.34 29.91
C ASP A 49 -8.93 -5.92 30.31
N ALA A 50 -9.85 -5.00 30.60
CA ALA A 50 -9.53 -3.66 31.11
C ALA A 50 -9.13 -3.63 32.62
N ALA A 51 -9.26 -4.74 33.36
CA ALA A 51 -9.13 -4.76 34.82
C ALA A 51 -7.95 -5.55 35.38
N SER A 52 -7.17 -6.27 34.59
CA SER A 52 -6.05 -7.06 35.15
C SER A 52 -4.99 -7.36 34.11
N CYS A 53 -3.78 -6.80 34.30
CA CYS A 53 -2.53 -7.56 34.27
C CYS A 53 -1.31 -6.64 34.46
N ARG A 54 -0.73 -6.71 35.67
CA ARG A 54 0.69 -6.40 35.94
C ARG A 54 1.50 -7.69 35.76
N GLY A 55 2.59 -7.59 35.00
CA GLY A 55 3.85 -8.34 35.15
C GLY A 55 3.84 -9.85 34.91
N THR A 56 4.69 -10.33 33.99
CA THR A 56 5.92 -11.10 34.29
C THR A 56 6.64 -11.54 33.00
N GLU A 57 7.93 -11.83 33.16
CA GLU A 57 9.04 -11.94 32.18
C GLU A 57 9.01 -13.13 31.19
N PRO A 58 9.87 -13.11 30.13
CA PRO A 58 9.84 -14.09 29.05
C PRO A 58 10.73 -15.32 29.27
N LEU A 59 10.27 -16.47 28.77
CA LEU A 59 11.03 -17.72 28.67
C LEU A 59 11.60 -17.92 27.27
N THR A 60 12.80 -18.48 27.25
CA THR A 60 13.74 -18.67 26.14
C THR A 60 13.51 -19.97 25.35
N GLY A 61 13.93 -19.95 24.07
CA GLY A 61 14.57 -21.09 23.38
C GLY A 61 13.74 -21.91 22.39
N ALA A 62 14.04 -21.80 21.10
CA ALA A 62 14.70 -22.86 20.31
C ALA A 62 14.69 -22.53 18.79
N GLN A 63 15.89 -22.40 18.22
CA GLN A 63 16.16 -22.32 16.78
C GLN A 63 15.92 -23.67 16.10
N LEU A 64 15.32 -23.64 14.91
CA LEU A 64 15.44 -24.71 13.92
C LEU A 64 15.70 -24.06 12.55
N SER A 65 16.96 -24.16 12.12
CA SER A 65 17.44 -23.84 10.78
C SER A 65 17.07 -24.96 9.82
N MET A 66 16.50 -24.62 8.66
CA MET A 66 16.48 -25.50 7.50
C MET A 66 17.08 -24.74 6.31
N ASP A 67 18.32 -25.08 6.00
CA ASP A 67 19.06 -24.59 4.84
C ASP A 67 18.49 -25.23 3.56
N LEU A 68 18.08 -24.37 2.62
CA LEU A 68 17.85 -24.74 1.22
C LEU A 68 18.83 -23.94 0.35
N PRO A 69 19.49 -24.57 -0.64
CA PRO A 69 20.61 -23.96 -1.35
C PRO A 69 20.12 -22.87 -2.31
N MET A 70 20.52 -21.63 -2.04
CA MET A 70 20.27 -20.47 -2.88
C MET A 70 21.31 -20.44 -4.01
N VAL A 71 20.95 -20.91 -5.20
CA VAL A 71 21.76 -20.71 -6.41
C VAL A 71 21.53 -19.28 -6.89
N VAL A 72 22.39 -18.37 -6.43
CA VAL A 72 22.41 -16.96 -6.83
C VAL A 72 23.18 -16.84 -8.15
N THR A 73 22.46 -16.70 -9.27
CA THR A 73 23.08 -16.12 -10.47
C THR A 73 23.09 -14.61 -10.30
N SER A 74 24.27 -14.05 -10.05
CA SER A 74 24.51 -12.63 -9.85
C SER A 74 24.28 -11.83 -11.14
N SER A 75 23.11 -11.23 -11.30
CA SER A 75 22.98 -9.99 -12.06
C SER A 75 23.10 -8.84 -11.06
N SER A 76 24.34 -8.36 -10.88
CA SER A 76 24.65 -7.26 -9.97
C SER A 76 23.88 -6.01 -10.36
N ILE A 77 22.98 -5.56 -9.50
CA ILE A 77 22.35 -4.24 -9.60
C ILE A 77 23.47 -3.21 -9.45
N GLU A 78 23.84 -2.55 -10.55
CA GLU A 78 24.79 -1.44 -10.53
C GLU A 78 24.11 -0.21 -9.91
N SER A 79 24.48 0.08 -8.66
CA SER A 79 23.95 1.21 -7.91
C SER A 79 24.24 2.54 -8.61
N ILE A 80 23.19 3.29 -8.92
CA ILE A 80 23.31 4.71 -9.30
C ILE A 80 23.30 5.51 -8.00
N ASP A 81 24.46 6.05 -7.63
CA ASP A 81 24.61 7.10 -6.63
C ASP A 81 23.81 8.33 -7.11
N THR A 82 23.05 8.98 -6.22
CA THR A 82 22.31 10.19 -6.59
C THR A 82 23.24 11.32 -7.02
N GLY A 83 24.54 11.23 -6.70
CA GLY A 83 25.56 12.21 -7.03
C GLY A 83 25.54 13.43 -6.12
N PHE A 84 24.76 13.37 -5.03
CA PHE A 84 24.67 14.41 -4.03
C PHE A 84 25.25 13.92 -2.70
N HIS A 85 26.19 14.67 -2.13
CA HIS A 85 26.58 14.53 -0.72
C HIS A 85 25.95 15.67 0.07
N LEU A 86 24.68 15.49 0.42
CA LEU A 86 23.90 16.49 1.16
C LEU A 86 23.89 16.19 2.65
N THR A 87 23.68 17.23 3.45
CA THR A 87 23.42 17.11 4.88
C THR A 87 22.32 18.10 5.27
N LYS A 88 21.85 18.03 6.51
CA LYS A 88 20.96 19.04 7.09
C LYS A 88 21.55 20.45 7.05
N LYS A 89 22.85 20.62 6.86
CA LYS A 89 23.53 21.93 6.74
C LYS A 89 23.61 22.45 5.30
N SER A 90 23.30 21.62 4.30
CA SER A 90 23.26 22.04 2.89
C SER A 90 22.19 23.11 2.65
N THR A 91 22.34 23.83 1.55
CA THR A 91 21.45 24.93 1.17
C THR A 91 20.02 24.45 0.90
N THR A 92 19.07 25.37 0.93
CA THR A 92 17.67 25.07 0.62
C THR A 92 17.52 24.64 -0.84
N GLU A 93 18.30 25.23 -1.72
CA GLU A 93 18.31 24.99 -3.16
C GLU A 93 18.78 23.57 -3.48
N GLU A 94 19.89 23.13 -2.89
CA GLU A 94 20.41 21.77 -3.09
C GLU A 94 19.44 20.70 -2.53
N LYS A 95 18.86 20.95 -1.36
CA LYS A 95 17.84 20.05 -0.76
C LYS A 95 16.58 19.98 -1.63
N THR A 96 16.14 21.11 -2.15
CA THR A 96 14.98 21.19 -3.05
C THR A 96 15.24 20.43 -4.35
N ALA A 97 16.44 20.54 -4.92
CA ALA A 97 16.84 19.82 -6.12
C ALA A 97 16.84 18.30 -5.90
N LEU A 98 17.42 17.82 -4.78
CA LEU A 98 17.37 16.39 -4.44
C LEU A 98 15.92 15.92 -4.23
N PHE A 99 15.12 16.69 -3.51
CA PHE A 99 13.72 16.34 -3.23
C PHE A 99 12.93 16.18 -4.54
N ARG A 100 13.07 17.12 -5.48
CA ARG A 100 12.41 17.04 -6.79
C ARG A 100 12.92 15.87 -7.65
N LYS A 101 14.18 15.47 -7.50
CA LYS A 101 14.77 14.32 -8.20
C LYS A 101 14.21 12.98 -7.71
N LEU A 102 13.97 12.84 -6.41
CA LEU A 102 13.48 11.60 -5.82
C LEU A 102 11.95 11.49 -5.88
N PHE A 103 11.23 12.55 -5.52
CA PHE A 103 9.77 12.57 -5.48
C PHE A 103 9.18 13.20 -6.75
N THR A 104 9.70 12.78 -7.91
CA THR A 104 9.20 13.25 -9.20
C THR A 104 7.86 12.57 -9.52
N GLY A 105 6.79 13.34 -9.50
CA GLY A 105 5.54 12.95 -10.15
C GLY A 105 5.19 13.95 -11.25
N ARG A 106 3.90 14.22 -11.45
CA ARG A 106 3.45 15.24 -12.41
C ARG A 106 4.07 16.61 -12.11
N ASN A 107 4.66 17.22 -13.14
CA ASN A 107 5.23 18.57 -13.05
C ASN A 107 4.20 19.66 -13.32
N ASP A 108 3.09 19.34 -13.99
CA ASP A 108 2.04 20.26 -14.39
C ASP A 108 0.91 20.40 -13.34
N ALA A 109 0.92 19.57 -12.30
CA ALA A 109 -0.04 19.64 -11.21
C ALA A 109 0.50 18.97 -9.93
N TYR A 110 0.16 19.54 -8.78
CA TYR A 110 0.28 18.92 -7.47
C TYR A 110 -1.00 19.14 -6.66
N ALA A 111 -1.14 18.49 -5.51
CA ALA A 111 -2.24 18.75 -4.60
C ALA A 111 -1.75 19.35 -3.29
N TYR A 112 -2.56 20.21 -2.69
CA TYR A 112 -2.36 20.66 -1.32
C TYR A 112 -3.44 20.06 -0.42
N ARG A 113 -3.07 19.83 0.83
CA ARG A 113 -4.00 19.41 1.87
C ARG A 113 -4.74 20.62 2.40
N TRP A 114 -6.06 20.54 2.45
CA TRP A 114 -6.91 21.51 3.15
C TRP A 114 -7.48 20.87 4.41
N THR A 115 -7.78 21.72 5.40
CA THR A 115 -8.57 21.36 6.58
C THR A 115 -9.65 22.41 6.74
N ASN A 116 -10.91 21.99 6.87
CA ASN A 116 -12.01 22.91 7.08
C ASN A 116 -12.23 23.21 8.57
N LYS A 117 -13.10 24.18 8.88
CA LYS A 117 -13.43 24.57 10.27
C LYS A 117 -14.06 23.44 11.09
N ALA A 118 -14.66 22.44 10.44
CA ALA A 118 -15.25 21.26 11.07
C ALA A 118 -14.23 20.13 11.32
N GLY A 119 -12.93 20.37 11.10
CA GLY A 119 -11.87 19.40 11.32
C GLY A 119 -11.72 18.35 10.22
N ARG A 120 -12.57 18.36 9.19
CA ARG A 120 -12.40 17.47 8.02
C ARG A 120 -11.23 17.95 7.18
N SER A 121 -10.50 17.00 6.63
CA SER A 121 -9.37 17.28 5.76
C SER A 121 -9.41 16.45 4.50
N GLY A 122 -8.76 16.95 3.45
CA GLY A 122 -8.58 16.22 2.21
C GLY A 122 -7.53 16.90 1.36
N TYR A 123 -7.35 16.41 0.15
CA TYR A 123 -6.49 17.02 -0.85
C TYR A 123 -7.32 17.61 -1.98
N SER A 124 -6.82 18.69 -2.58
CA SER A 124 -7.33 19.25 -3.82
C SER A 124 -6.16 19.64 -4.72
N PRO A 125 -6.30 19.54 -6.06
CA PRO A 125 -5.32 20.10 -6.97
C PRO A 125 -5.06 21.57 -6.66
N ALA A 126 -3.80 21.97 -6.61
CA ALA A 126 -3.41 23.37 -6.47
C ALA A 126 -3.76 24.10 -7.77
N CYS A 127 -4.74 25.01 -7.70
CA CYS A 127 -5.28 25.71 -8.86
C CYS A 127 -5.49 27.18 -8.54
N ARG A 128 -5.11 28.08 -9.46
CA ARG A 128 -5.31 29.54 -9.32
C ARG A 128 -6.77 29.91 -9.23
N ASN A 129 -7.61 29.16 -9.94
CA ASN A 129 -9.05 29.36 -9.99
C ASN A 129 -9.80 28.61 -8.89
N LEU A 130 -9.11 27.96 -7.95
CA LEU A 130 -9.78 27.14 -6.94
C LEU A 130 -10.67 28.01 -6.03
N TRP A 131 -11.95 27.62 -5.92
CA TRP A 131 -12.99 28.34 -5.16
C TRP A 131 -13.31 29.76 -5.65
N VAL A 132 -12.82 30.18 -6.83
CA VAL A 132 -13.21 31.48 -7.42
C VAL A 132 -14.66 31.40 -7.92
N PRO A 133 -15.59 32.23 -7.38
CA PRO A 133 -17.00 32.18 -7.77
C PRO A 133 -17.19 32.45 -9.27
N GLY A 134 -18.06 31.67 -9.92
CA GLY A 134 -18.33 31.79 -11.36
C GLY A 134 -17.26 31.16 -12.27
N ILE A 135 -16.09 30.79 -11.74
CA ILE A 135 -15.01 30.13 -12.50
C ILE A 135 -14.85 28.67 -12.05
N CYS A 136 -14.75 28.44 -10.74
CA CYS A 136 -14.62 27.11 -10.17
C CYS A 136 -15.99 26.45 -9.99
N GLY A 137 -16.20 25.29 -10.62
CA GLY A 137 -17.43 24.51 -10.43
C GLY A 137 -17.52 23.75 -9.10
N LYS A 138 -16.50 23.81 -8.23
CA LYS A 138 -16.54 23.13 -6.92
C LYS A 138 -17.58 23.77 -5.99
N PRO A 139 -18.29 22.97 -5.17
CA PRO A 139 -18.10 21.54 -4.95
C PRO A 139 -18.84 20.62 -5.94
N LYS A 140 -19.60 21.18 -6.90
CA LYS A 140 -20.50 20.41 -7.78
C LYS A 140 -19.80 19.74 -8.97
N ALA A 141 -18.62 20.23 -9.37
CA ALA A 141 -17.84 19.72 -10.49
C ALA A 141 -16.49 19.12 -10.06
N LYS A 142 -16.00 18.16 -10.84
CA LYS A 142 -14.66 17.54 -10.67
C LYS A 142 -13.59 18.41 -11.32
N CYS A 143 -12.39 18.46 -10.72
CA CYS A 143 -11.25 19.20 -11.30
C CYS A 143 -10.76 18.59 -12.61
N ALA A 144 -10.77 17.25 -12.71
CA ALA A 144 -10.37 16.47 -13.89
C ALA A 144 -10.98 16.98 -15.21
N GLU A 145 -12.23 17.43 -15.16
CA GLU A 145 -13.01 17.85 -16.34
C GLU A 145 -13.27 19.36 -16.34
N CYS A 146 -12.51 20.13 -15.54
CA CYS A 146 -12.75 21.56 -15.37
C CYS A 146 -12.21 22.36 -16.57
N PRO A 147 -13.06 23.04 -17.36
CA PRO A 147 -12.60 23.82 -18.51
C PRO A 147 -11.79 25.07 -18.12
N ASN A 148 -11.96 25.53 -16.88
CA ASN A 148 -11.23 26.67 -16.31
C ASN A 148 -10.06 26.22 -15.41
N ALA A 149 -9.54 25.00 -15.62
CA ALA A 149 -8.40 24.50 -14.86
C ALA A 149 -7.16 25.35 -15.14
N ASP A 150 -6.53 25.84 -14.07
CA ASP A 150 -5.28 26.61 -14.12
C ASP A 150 -4.40 26.14 -12.96
N TYR A 151 -3.76 24.99 -13.15
CA TYR A 151 -2.99 24.30 -12.12
C TYR A 151 -1.63 24.96 -11.91
N TYR A 152 -1.21 25.03 -10.65
CA TYR A 152 0.17 25.40 -10.34
C TYR A 152 1.11 24.25 -10.72
N PRO A 153 2.24 24.54 -11.37
CA PRO A 153 3.27 23.54 -11.61
C PRO A 153 3.90 23.09 -10.28
N PHE A 154 4.41 21.86 -10.24
CA PHE A 154 5.21 21.37 -9.12
C PHE A 154 6.65 21.88 -9.25
N ASP A 155 6.89 23.07 -8.70
CA ASP A 155 8.16 23.79 -8.78
C ASP A 155 8.90 23.86 -7.43
N ASP A 156 10.05 24.52 -7.44
CA ASP A 156 10.90 24.68 -6.24
C ASP A 156 10.17 25.47 -5.14
N ASP A 157 9.26 26.37 -5.48
CA ASP A 157 8.49 27.14 -4.52
C ASP A 157 7.49 26.28 -3.77
N ALA A 158 6.76 25.42 -4.50
CA ALA A 158 5.87 24.43 -3.91
C ALA A 158 6.65 23.51 -2.94
N VAL A 159 7.82 23.03 -3.34
CA VAL A 159 8.67 22.17 -2.49
C VAL A 159 9.15 22.92 -1.25
N ARG A 160 9.62 24.17 -1.37
CA ARG A 160 10.03 24.97 -0.21
C ARG A 160 8.88 25.17 0.79
N LYS A 161 7.68 25.49 0.30
CA LYS A 161 6.47 25.62 1.14
C LYS A 161 6.10 24.32 1.83
N HIS A 162 6.34 23.19 1.18
CA HIS A 162 6.13 21.89 1.78
C HIS A 162 7.11 21.61 2.92
N LEU A 163 8.40 21.72 2.62
CA LEU A 163 9.49 21.42 3.54
C LEU A 163 9.56 22.40 4.72
N SER A 164 9.14 23.66 4.53
CA SER A 164 9.07 24.65 5.61
C SER A 164 7.92 24.39 6.59
N GLY A 165 6.95 23.57 6.19
CA GLY A 165 5.74 23.30 6.94
C GLY A 165 4.56 24.20 6.60
N GLU A 166 4.74 25.22 5.74
CA GLU A 166 3.69 26.15 5.33
C GLU A 166 2.52 25.44 4.65
N GLN A 167 2.82 24.44 3.82
CA GLN A 167 1.82 23.63 3.13
C GLN A 167 2.11 22.14 3.30
N VAL A 168 1.05 21.33 3.25
CA VAL A 168 1.18 19.87 3.14
C VAL A 168 0.82 19.52 1.71
N LEU A 169 1.78 19.02 0.95
CA LEU A 169 1.60 18.73 -0.45
C LEU A 169 1.49 17.22 -0.68
N GLY A 170 0.86 16.86 -1.78
CA GLY A 170 0.95 15.53 -2.36
C GLY A 170 1.28 15.65 -3.84
N VAL A 171 1.83 14.57 -4.38
CA VAL A 171 2.22 14.48 -5.78
C VAL A 171 1.46 13.35 -6.46
N TYR A 172 1.15 13.55 -7.74
CA TYR A 172 0.54 12.52 -8.58
C TYR A 172 1.63 11.64 -9.19
N ALA A 173 1.65 10.35 -8.84
CA ALA A 173 2.76 9.45 -9.17
C ALA A 173 2.81 9.07 -10.66
N LEU A 174 1.66 9.04 -11.34
CA LEU A 174 1.55 8.68 -12.75
C LEU A 174 1.76 9.91 -13.65
N LEU A 175 2.67 9.81 -14.60
CA LEU A 175 2.98 10.84 -15.59
C LEU A 175 2.02 10.75 -16.80
N ASN A 176 2.00 11.80 -17.62
CA ASN A 176 1.08 11.90 -18.77
C ASN A 176 1.32 10.85 -19.86
N ASP A 177 2.51 10.24 -19.89
CA ASP A 177 2.94 9.22 -20.83
C ASP A 177 2.87 7.80 -20.24
N ASP A 178 2.05 7.61 -19.21
CA ASP A 178 1.84 6.33 -18.51
C ASP A 178 3.09 5.78 -17.80
N THR A 179 4.09 6.63 -17.56
CA THR A 179 5.29 6.28 -16.78
C THR A 179 5.25 6.81 -15.35
N CYS A 180 6.16 6.37 -14.50
CA CYS A 180 6.43 6.92 -13.18
C CYS A 180 7.94 6.99 -12.90
N ARG A 181 8.32 7.77 -11.89
CA ARG A 181 9.72 7.93 -11.43
C ARG A 181 9.99 7.37 -10.05
N PHE A 182 8.95 6.87 -9.41
CA PHE A 182 9.02 6.08 -8.20
C PHE A 182 7.84 5.11 -8.17
N LEU A 183 8.00 4.06 -7.38
CA LEU A 183 6.93 3.23 -6.86
C LEU A 183 6.85 3.46 -5.35
N ALA A 184 5.66 3.56 -4.79
CA ALA A 184 5.46 3.51 -3.34
C ALA A 184 4.38 2.50 -2.96
N ILE A 185 4.56 1.83 -1.83
CA ILE A 185 3.56 0.93 -1.22
C ILE A 185 3.11 1.54 0.10
N ASP A 186 1.81 1.70 0.25
CA ASP A 186 1.15 2.29 1.42
C ASP A 186 0.77 1.20 2.42
N PHE A 187 1.24 1.34 3.66
CA PHE A 187 0.93 0.46 4.76
C PHE A 187 0.25 1.28 5.88
N ASP A 188 -1.01 0.99 6.15
CA ASP A 188 -1.85 1.61 7.18
C ASP A 188 -2.32 0.56 8.21
N GLU A 189 -2.91 0.96 9.34
CA GLU A 189 -3.45 0.05 10.38
C GLU A 189 -2.42 -0.68 11.26
N GLU A 190 -2.88 -1.49 12.23
CA GLU A 190 -2.09 -1.97 13.37
C GLU A 190 -0.85 -2.80 13.01
N THR A 191 -0.86 -3.52 11.88
CA THR A 191 0.22 -4.45 11.49
C THR A 191 1.27 -3.86 10.55
N TRP A 192 1.25 -2.54 10.31
CA TRP A 192 2.11 -1.91 9.31
C TRP A 192 3.61 -2.17 9.53
N LYS A 193 4.07 -2.23 10.79
CA LYS A 193 5.49 -2.47 11.09
C LYS A 193 5.94 -3.88 10.71
N ASP A 194 5.12 -4.89 10.98
CA ASP A 194 5.45 -6.28 10.66
C ASP A 194 5.43 -6.50 9.14
N ASP A 195 4.42 -5.96 8.46
CA ASP A 195 4.26 -6.06 7.01
C ASP A 195 5.40 -5.33 6.27
N VAL A 196 5.77 -4.11 6.71
CA VAL A 196 6.92 -3.37 6.17
C VAL A 196 8.23 -4.10 6.46
N SER A 197 8.41 -4.65 7.66
CA SER A 197 9.63 -5.40 8.02
C SER A 197 9.80 -6.65 7.17
N CYS A 198 8.72 -7.41 6.90
CA CYS A 198 8.75 -8.54 5.95
C CYS A 198 9.31 -8.07 4.61
N LEU A 199 8.68 -7.02 4.05
CA LEU A 199 8.98 -6.60 2.69
C LEU A 199 10.36 -5.99 2.58
N ARG A 200 10.80 -5.24 3.59
CA ARG A 200 12.17 -4.72 3.71
C ARG A 200 13.19 -5.85 3.75
N GLN A 201 12.96 -6.88 4.58
CA GLN A 201 13.87 -8.02 4.66
C GLN A 201 13.99 -8.78 3.33
N LEU A 202 12.86 -8.95 2.61
CA LEU A 202 12.88 -9.52 1.25
C LEU A 202 13.71 -8.64 0.30
N CYS A 203 13.51 -7.33 0.33
CA CYS A 203 14.25 -6.40 -0.51
C CYS A 203 15.75 -6.44 -0.21
N GLU A 204 16.16 -6.51 1.05
CA GLU A 204 17.56 -6.68 1.46
C GLU A 204 18.17 -7.97 0.91
N ASN A 205 17.47 -9.10 1.05
CA ASN A 205 17.92 -10.41 0.56
C ASN A 205 18.07 -10.42 -0.96
N GLU A 206 17.17 -9.76 -1.68
CA GLU A 206 17.19 -9.61 -3.15
C GLU A 206 18.06 -8.44 -3.62
N ARG A 207 18.70 -7.70 -2.70
CA ARG A 207 19.51 -6.50 -2.94
C ARG A 207 18.76 -5.38 -3.68
N ILE A 208 17.46 -5.29 -3.46
CA ILE A 208 16.58 -4.25 -4.01
C ILE A 208 16.60 -3.05 -3.05
N PRO A 209 17.07 -1.86 -3.49
CA PRO A 209 17.02 -0.68 -2.65
C PRO A 209 15.58 -0.20 -2.43
N CYS A 210 15.27 0.07 -1.17
CA CYS A 210 14.00 0.62 -0.74
C CYS A 210 14.21 1.62 0.41
N SER A 211 13.32 2.59 0.54
CA SER A 211 13.33 3.57 1.64
C SER A 211 11.98 3.58 2.33
N VAL A 212 11.96 3.55 3.65
CA VAL A 212 10.70 3.57 4.42
C VAL A 212 10.55 4.92 5.08
N GLU A 213 9.42 5.58 4.82
CA GLU A 213 8.98 6.80 5.50
C GLU A 213 7.78 6.47 6.37
N THR A 214 7.78 6.92 7.63
CA THR A 214 6.57 6.90 8.45
C THR A 214 5.56 7.88 7.89
N SER A 215 4.31 7.47 7.78
CA SER A 215 3.27 8.32 7.21
C SER A 215 3.07 9.59 8.04
N ARG A 216 2.42 10.61 7.47
CA ARG A 216 2.19 11.88 8.17
C ARG A 216 1.43 11.73 9.50
N SER A 217 0.60 10.69 9.65
CA SER A 217 -0.11 10.42 10.90
C SER A 217 0.79 9.78 11.96
N GLY A 218 1.87 9.12 11.56
CA GLY A 218 2.70 8.26 12.41
C GLY A 218 2.15 6.84 12.58
N ASN A 219 0.98 6.53 12.00
CA ASN A 219 0.26 5.26 12.19
C ASN A 219 0.31 4.36 10.96
N GLY A 220 1.32 4.54 10.12
CA GLY A 220 1.52 3.82 8.88
C GLY A 220 2.87 4.18 8.29
N ALA A 221 3.16 3.65 7.10
CA ALA A 221 4.40 3.95 6.39
C ALA A 221 4.22 3.83 4.88
N HIS A 222 5.02 4.60 4.16
CA HIS A 222 5.21 4.41 2.73
C HIS A 222 6.59 3.78 2.49
N MET A 223 6.61 2.66 1.76
CA MET A 223 7.85 2.06 1.26
C MET A 223 8.10 2.50 -0.17
N TRP A 224 9.16 3.28 -0.38
CA TRP A 224 9.54 3.93 -1.62
C TRP A 224 10.61 3.14 -2.37
N PHE A 225 10.44 3.04 -3.69
CA PHE A 225 11.40 2.52 -4.65
C PHE A 225 11.63 3.60 -5.71
N PHE A 226 12.80 4.21 -5.70
CA PHE A 226 13.11 5.34 -6.59
C PHE A 226 13.72 4.86 -7.90
N LEU A 227 13.34 5.48 -9.02
CA LEU A 227 13.74 5.07 -10.36
C LEU A 227 14.67 6.10 -10.99
N ASN A 228 15.76 5.64 -11.63
CA ASN A 228 16.73 6.52 -12.28
C ASN A 228 16.18 7.18 -13.55
N GLU A 229 15.19 6.55 -14.17
CA GLU A 229 14.55 6.94 -15.43
C GLU A 229 13.03 6.73 -15.33
N PRO A 230 12.23 7.35 -16.22
CA PRO A 230 10.82 7.02 -16.33
C PRO A 230 10.62 5.55 -16.72
N VAL A 231 9.80 4.84 -15.96
CA VAL A 231 9.42 3.44 -16.23
C VAL A 231 7.92 3.35 -16.38
N GLU A 232 7.42 2.49 -17.28
CA GLU A 232 5.98 2.28 -17.44
C GLU A 232 5.35 1.86 -16.11
N ALA A 233 4.23 2.49 -15.77
CA ALA A 233 3.52 2.21 -14.53
C ALA A 233 3.12 0.74 -14.43
N VAL A 234 2.80 0.09 -15.55
CA VAL A 234 2.51 -1.35 -15.61
C VAL A 234 3.68 -2.22 -15.17
N LEU A 235 4.92 -1.85 -15.52
CA LEU A 235 6.10 -2.60 -15.10
C LEU A 235 6.38 -2.36 -13.62
N ALA A 236 6.30 -1.12 -13.15
CA ALA A 236 6.48 -0.77 -11.74
C ALA A 236 5.45 -1.47 -10.83
N ARG A 237 4.17 -1.49 -11.24
CA ARG A 237 3.10 -2.20 -10.52
C ARG A 237 3.31 -3.70 -10.51
N ARG A 238 3.67 -4.31 -11.65
CA ARG A 238 3.99 -5.75 -11.72
C ARG A 238 5.15 -6.10 -10.80
N PHE A 239 6.20 -5.28 -10.77
CA PHE A 239 7.32 -5.44 -9.85
C PHE A 239 6.87 -5.42 -8.38
N ALA A 240 6.06 -4.44 -8.00
CA ALA A 240 5.49 -4.33 -6.65
C ALA A 240 4.64 -5.55 -6.27
N THR A 241 3.79 -6.01 -7.19
CA THR A 241 2.98 -7.22 -7.02
C THR A 241 3.85 -8.45 -6.81
N CYS A 242 4.87 -8.66 -7.65
CA CYS A 242 5.81 -9.78 -7.49
C CYS A 242 6.53 -9.73 -6.14
N LEU A 243 6.94 -8.56 -5.65
CA LEU A 243 7.56 -8.40 -4.33
C LEU A 243 6.63 -8.83 -3.20
N LEU A 244 5.38 -8.34 -3.19
CA LEU A 244 4.39 -8.72 -2.17
C LEU A 244 4.12 -10.23 -2.19
N GLU A 245 3.97 -10.79 -3.39
CA GLU A 245 3.71 -12.22 -3.55
C GLU A 245 4.89 -13.08 -3.10
N SER A 246 6.13 -12.69 -3.43
CA SER A 246 7.33 -13.34 -2.92
C SER A 246 7.44 -13.23 -1.39
N CYS A 247 7.06 -12.10 -0.77
CA CYS A 247 7.06 -11.99 0.70
C CYS A 247 6.01 -12.93 1.31
N MET A 248 4.82 -13.01 0.72
CA MET A 248 3.75 -13.91 1.16
C MET A 248 4.14 -15.39 1.00
N GLN A 249 4.88 -15.75 -0.06
CA GLN A 249 5.36 -17.12 -0.29
C GLN A 249 6.38 -17.53 0.77
N ASN A 250 7.29 -16.62 1.12
CA ASN A 250 8.31 -16.86 2.14
C ASN A 250 7.77 -16.74 3.57
N ASN A 251 6.65 -16.05 3.77
CA ASN A 251 6.05 -15.79 5.08
C ASN A 251 4.52 -16.08 5.07
N PRO A 252 4.09 -17.35 5.12
CA PRO A 252 2.68 -17.73 4.90
C PRO A 252 1.74 -17.24 6.00
N ARG A 253 2.29 -16.96 7.20
CA ARG A 253 1.57 -16.37 8.34
C ARG A 253 1.25 -14.88 8.13
N MET A 254 1.97 -14.21 7.23
CA MET A 254 1.70 -12.83 6.89
C MET A 254 0.43 -12.73 6.05
N THR A 255 -0.39 -11.74 6.38
CA THR A 255 -1.65 -11.47 5.70
C THR A 255 -1.63 -10.15 4.95
N PHE A 256 -0.58 -9.33 5.13
CA PHE A 256 -0.46 -8.00 4.54
C PHE A 256 -1.73 -7.17 4.75
N LYS A 257 -2.33 -7.28 5.94
CA LYS A 257 -3.58 -6.56 6.27
C LYS A 257 -3.39 -5.05 6.23
N SER A 258 -2.17 -4.59 6.49
CA SER A 258 -1.86 -3.17 6.44
C SER A 258 -1.67 -2.63 5.02
N PHE A 259 -1.50 -3.49 4.02
CA PHE A 259 -1.39 -3.03 2.64
C PHE A 259 -2.69 -2.33 2.21
N ASP A 260 -2.62 -1.03 1.95
CA ASP A 260 -3.76 -0.26 1.44
C ASP A 260 -3.71 -0.18 -0.09
N ARG A 261 -2.60 0.32 -0.66
CA ARG A 261 -2.46 0.54 -2.10
C ARG A 261 -1.01 0.76 -2.55
N MET A 262 -0.82 0.81 -3.87
CA MET A 262 0.44 1.19 -4.53
C MET A 262 0.33 2.54 -5.24
N PHE A 263 1.44 3.21 -5.45
CA PHE A 263 1.56 4.45 -6.21
C PHE A 263 2.62 4.28 -7.31
N PRO A 264 2.25 4.35 -8.61
CA PRO A 264 0.90 4.53 -9.14
C PRO A 264 -0.02 3.33 -8.86
N ASN A 265 -1.34 3.57 -8.76
CA ASN A 265 -2.34 2.50 -8.55
C ASN A 265 -2.98 2.01 -9.86
N GLN A 266 -2.65 2.63 -10.99
CA GLN A 266 -3.19 2.35 -12.31
C GLN A 266 -2.07 2.28 -13.35
N ASP A 267 -2.28 1.49 -14.41
CA ASP A 267 -1.30 1.26 -15.47
C ASP A 267 -1.25 2.38 -16.51
N THR A 268 -2.37 3.08 -16.71
CA THR A 268 -2.53 4.12 -17.72
C THR A 268 -3.32 5.30 -17.16
N MET A 269 -3.08 6.49 -17.70
CA MET A 269 -3.71 7.73 -17.28
C MET A 269 -5.23 7.66 -17.50
N PRO A 270 -6.05 7.82 -16.46
CA PRO A 270 -7.50 7.87 -16.64
C PRO A 270 -7.87 9.11 -17.46
N LYS A 271 -8.87 8.97 -18.36
CA LYS A 271 -9.35 10.08 -19.19
C LYS A 271 -9.71 11.30 -18.33
N GLY A 272 -9.00 12.41 -18.54
CA GLY A 272 -9.17 13.66 -17.80
C GLY A 272 -8.64 13.65 -16.35
N GLY A 273 -8.12 12.54 -15.83
CA GLY A 273 -7.66 12.47 -14.44
C GLY A 273 -6.19 12.88 -14.24
N PHE A 274 -5.78 12.90 -12.97
CA PHE A 274 -4.40 13.21 -12.56
C PHE A 274 -3.57 11.96 -12.25
N GLY A 275 -4.22 10.80 -12.18
CA GLY A 275 -3.71 9.64 -11.46
C GLY A 275 -3.97 9.73 -9.95
N ASN A 276 -3.31 8.87 -9.17
CA ASN A 276 -3.46 8.81 -7.72
C ASN A 276 -2.40 9.64 -6.98
N LEU A 277 -2.84 10.22 -5.87
CA LEU A 277 -2.09 11.16 -5.07
C LEU A 277 -1.45 10.47 -3.86
N ILE A 278 -0.14 10.62 -3.71
CA ILE A 278 0.57 10.28 -2.48
C ILE A 278 0.98 11.55 -1.74
N ALA A 279 0.92 11.55 -0.40
CA ALA A 279 1.42 12.66 0.40
C ALA A 279 2.96 12.72 0.31
N LEU A 280 3.51 13.92 0.15
CA LEU A 280 4.96 14.08 0.11
C LEU A 280 5.58 13.97 1.53
N PRO A 281 6.80 13.40 1.64
CA PRO A 281 7.48 13.24 2.93
C PRO A 281 8.23 14.51 3.36
N LEU A 282 8.82 14.48 4.56
CA LEU A 282 9.61 15.55 5.16
C LEU A 282 8.84 16.85 5.44
N GLN A 283 7.53 16.75 5.65
CA GLN A 283 6.74 17.91 6.06
C GLN A 283 7.08 18.28 7.51
N LYS A 284 7.64 19.48 7.73
CA LYS A 284 8.22 19.91 9.01
C LYS A 284 7.28 19.76 10.21
N GLU A 285 6.02 20.18 10.08
CA GLU A 285 5.07 20.15 11.18
C GLU A 285 4.70 18.71 11.59
N ALA A 286 4.56 17.81 10.62
CA ALA A 286 4.33 16.39 10.85
C ALA A 286 5.53 15.74 11.54
N ALA A 287 6.74 16.03 11.06
CA ALA A 287 7.98 15.57 11.66
C ALA A 287 8.12 16.01 13.12
N GLN A 288 7.92 17.30 13.41
CA GLN A 288 8.12 17.86 14.74
C GLN A 288 7.04 17.46 15.75
N LYS A 289 5.78 17.39 15.32
CA LYS A 289 4.64 17.18 16.25
C LYS A 289 4.30 15.70 16.46
N ARG A 290 4.61 14.84 15.50
CA ARG A 290 4.10 13.45 15.48
C ARG A 290 5.17 12.40 15.21
N GLY A 291 6.41 12.81 14.91
CA GLY A 291 7.45 11.89 14.44
C GLY A 291 7.11 11.20 13.11
N GLY A 292 6.08 11.71 12.41
CA GLY A 292 5.67 11.21 11.10
C GLY A 292 6.38 11.96 9.98
N SER A 293 6.21 11.50 8.75
CA SER A 293 6.82 12.09 7.57
C SER A 293 8.36 12.04 7.54
N LEU A 294 8.96 11.08 8.25
CA LEU A 294 10.40 10.91 8.34
C LEU A 294 10.82 9.53 7.82
N PHE A 295 11.97 9.48 7.16
CA PHE A 295 12.61 8.23 6.79
C PHE A 295 13.23 7.57 8.02
N VAL A 296 13.04 6.26 8.13
CA VAL A 296 13.39 5.46 9.30
C VAL A 296 14.23 4.24 8.94
N ASN A 297 15.06 3.82 9.90
CA ASN A 297 15.87 2.61 9.81
C ASN A 297 15.04 1.33 10.07
N GLU A 298 15.74 0.22 10.24
CA GLU A 298 15.21 -1.12 10.49
C GLU A 298 14.41 -1.18 11.80
N ASP A 299 14.84 -0.42 12.82
CA ASP A 299 14.20 -0.30 14.14
C ASP A 299 13.06 0.74 14.17
N PHE A 300 12.69 1.30 13.01
CA PHE A 300 11.73 2.39 12.86
C PHE A 300 12.14 3.69 13.58
N GLU A 301 13.43 3.88 13.80
CA GLU A 301 13.99 5.12 14.32
C GLU A 301 14.30 6.08 13.16
N PRO A 302 13.92 7.37 13.26
CA PRO A 302 14.25 8.36 12.25
C PRO A 302 15.76 8.53 12.05
N TYR A 303 16.22 8.52 10.80
CA TYR A 303 17.63 8.84 10.50
C TYR A 303 17.98 10.24 11.04
N GLN A 304 19.12 10.35 11.72
CA GLN A 304 19.59 11.59 12.34
C GLN A 304 19.74 12.75 11.35
N ASP A 305 20.11 12.43 10.10
CA ASP A 305 20.17 13.38 9.00
C ASP A 305 19.44 12.80 7.79
N GLN A 306 18.18 13.20 7.65
CA GLN A 306 17.29 12.81 6.56
C GLN A 306 17.87 13.13 5.18
N TRP A 307 18.61 14.24 5.06
CA TRP A 307 19.18 14.67 3.78
C TRP A 307 20.41 13.85 3.41
N ALA A 308 21.25 13.51 4.39
CA ALA A 308 22.37 12.59 4.16
C ALA A 308 21.90 11.19 3.79
N TYR A 309 20.83 10.70 4.43
CA TYR A 309 20.20 9.44 4.06
C TYR A 309 19.67 9.48 2.61
N LEU A 310 18.82 10.47 2.30
CA LEU A 310 18.21 10.59 0.98
C LEU A 310 19.22 10.82 -0.14
N SER A 311 20.34 11.49 0.13
CA SER A 311 21.38 11.67 -0.88
C SER A 311 22.15 10.38 -1.17
N GLY A 312 22.13 9.41 -0.25
CA GLY A 312 22.75 8.10 -0.43
C GLY A 312 21.82 7.01 -0.98
N VAL A 313 20.53 7.30 -1.23
CA VAL A 313 19.60 6.28 -1.73
C VAL A 313 19.98 5.83 -3.13
N ARG A 314 19.88 4.52 -3.38
CA ARG A 314 20.15 3.94 -4.70
C ARG A 314 18.89 3.96 -5.54
N LEU A 315 19.05 4.29 -6.81
CA LEU A 315 17.97 4.30 -7.79
C LEU A 315 17.96 2.98 -8.57
N LEU A 316 16.78 2.41 -8.77
CA LEU A 316 16.55 1.26 -9.63
C LEU A 316 16.47 1.67 -11.10
N ARG A 317 17.00 0.83 -11.98
CA ARG A 317 16.85 0.92 -13.43
C ARG A 317 15.61 0.16 -13.88
N ARG A 318 15.10 0.49 -15.07
CA ARG A 318 14.02 -0.29 -15.70
C ARG A 318 14.36 -1.78 -15.80
N ASP A 319 15.61 -2.08 -16.15
CA ASP A 319 16.10 -3.46 -16.30
C ASP A 319 16.16 -4.23 -14.98
N ASP A 320 16.36 -3.56 -13.85
CA ASP A 320 16.32 -4.19 -12.52
C ASP A 320 14.90 -4.69 -12.21
N LEU A 321 13.90 -3.85 -12.47
CA LEU A 321 12.48 -4.20 -12.31
C LEU A 321 12.10 -5.36 -13.24
N LYS A 322 12.48 -5.26 -14.51
CA LYS A 322 12.18 -6.29 -15.52
C LYS A 322 12.81 -7.63 -15.15
N SER A 323 14.10 -7.63 -14.79
CA SER A 323 14.83 -8.82 -14.38
C SER A 323 14.22 -9.47 -13.14
N TYR A 324 13.79 -8.67 -12.16
CA TYR A 324 13.10 -9.19 -10.99
C TYR A 324 11.76 -9.84 -11.36
N VAL A 325 10.93 -9.17 -12.16
CA VAL A 325 9.64 -9.71 -12.62
C VAL A 325 9.83 -11.01 -13.40
N GLU A 326 10.82 -11.08 -14.30
CA GLU A 326 11.13 -12.29 -15.07
C GLU A 326 11.60 -13.44 -14.17
N ARG A 327 12.46 -13.17 -13.18
CA ARG A 327 12.89 -14.17 -12.18
C ARG A 327 11.73 -14.66 -11.33
N ALA A 328 10.94 -13.74 -10.77
CA ALA A 328 9.78 -14.05 -9.92
C ALA A 328 8.75 -14.90 -10.68
N LYS A 329 8.56 -14.63 -11.98
CA LYS A 329 7.71 -15.44 -12.87
C LYS A 329 8.24 -16.85 -13.12
N ALA A 330 9.55 -17.03 -13.15
CA ALA A 330 10.17 -18.34 -13.35
C ALA A 330 10.11 -19.20 -12.08
N THR A 331 10.14 -18.58 -10.90
CA THR A 331 9.91 -19.25 -9.61
C THR A 331 8.42 -19.38 -9.26
N ASP A 332 7.53 -18.58 -9.86
CA ASP A 332 6.09 -18.78 -9.76
C ASP A 332 5.69 -20.02 -10.57
N THR A 333 5.74 -21.15 -9.89
CA THR A 333 5.27 -22.44 -10.39
C THR A 333 3.73 -22.47 -10.46
N LEU A 334 3.05 -21.38 -10.11
CA LEU A 334 1.61 -21.24 -10.31
C LEU A 334 1.31 -20.63 -11.70
N PRO A 335 0.32 -21.16 -12.42
CA PRO A 335 -0.08 -20.65 -13.73
C PRO A 335 -0.42 -19.16 -13.68
N GLN A 336 0.27 -18.40 -14.51
CA GLN A 336 0.07 -16.96 -14.66
C GLN A 336 -1.30 -16.67 -15.25
N ASN A 337 -2.05 -15.79 -14.59
CA ASN A 337 -3.10 -15.03 -15.26
C ASN A 337 -2.40 -14.19 -16.34
N GLN A 338 -2.62 -14.53 -17.61
CA GLN A 338 -2.37 -13.58 -18.68
C GLN A 338 -3.33 -12.43 -18.42
N ASN A 339 -2.82 -11.26 -17.99
CA ASN A 339 -3.61 -10.05 -17.87
C ASN A 339 -4.15 -9.71 -19.26
N ASN A 340 -5.33 -10.23 -19.58
CA ASN A 340 -6.21 -9.65 -20.55
C ASN A 340 -7.22 -8.86 -19.72
N ASP A 341 -7.13 -7.53 -19.73
CA ASP A 341 -8.01 -6.64 -18.96
C ASP A 341 -9.50 -6.76 -19.36
N GLU A 342 -9.81 -7.61 -20.34
CA GLU A 342 -11.15 -7.98 -20.77
C GLU A 342 -11.76 -9.16 -19.96
N GLU A 343 -10.95 -9.95 -19.26
CA GLU A 343 -11.44 -11.10 -18.49
C GLU A 343 -11.96 -10.66 -17.12
N LYS A 344 -13.23 -10.95 -16.84
CA LYS A 344 -13.86 -10.54 -15.59
C LYS A 344 -13.19 -11.24 -14.41
N PRO A 345 -13.13 -10.62 -13.22
CA PRO A 345 -12.40 -11.18 -12.08
C PRO A 345 -12.79 -12.64 -11.77
N TRP A 346 -14.08 -12.97 -11.82
CA TRP A 346 -14.60 -14.33 -11.56
C TRP A 346 -14.37 -15.34 -12.70
N ASP A 347 -13.91 -14.91 -13.87
CA ASP A 347 -13.56 -15.76 -15.00
C ASP A 347 -12.05 -16.09 -15.04
N ARG A 348 -11.25 -15.52 -14.12
CA ARG A 348 -9.80 -15.72 -14.06
C ARG A 348 -9.43 -17.15 -13.72
N HIS A 349 -8.75 -17.82 -14.64
CA HIS A 349 -8.24 -19.17 -14.42
C HIS A 349 -6.94 -19.16 -13.61
N THR A 350 -7.03 -19.22 -12.28
CA THR A 350 -5.89 -19.72 -11.50
C THR A 350 -5.79 -21.21 -11.81
N GLY A 351 -4.79 -21.64 -12.58
CA GLY A 351 -4.66 -23.06 -12.90
C GLY A 351 -4.41 -23.95 -11.67
N ARG A 352 -4.15 -25.24 -11.86
CA ARG A 352 -4.33 -26.23 -10.78
C ARG A 352 -3.33 -26.07 -9.62
N LEU A 353 -3.86 -26.19 -8.39
CA LEU A 353 -3.07 -26.49 -7.20
C LEU A 353 -2.36 -27.84 -7.39
N PRO A 354 -1.03 -27.92 -7.27
CA PRO A 354 -0.32 -29.18 -7.36
C PRO A 354 -0.73 -30.13 -6.22
N ALA A 355 -0.82 -31.42 -6.51
CA ALA A 355 -1.28 -32.41 -5.55
C ALA A 355 -0.29 -32.57 -4.38
N GLU A 356 0.99 -32.28 -4.60
CA GLU A 356 2.05 -32.27 -3.59
C GLU A 356 1.92 -31.10 -2.59
N ASP A 357 1.23 -30.02 -2.97
CA ASP A 357 1.07 -28.83 -2.16
C ASP A 357 -0.18 -28.88 -1.25
N THR A 358 -0.97 -29.95 -1.35
CA THR A 358 -2.24 -30.13 -0.63
C THR A 358 -2.43 -31.55 -0.12
N THR A 359 -3.21 -31.73 0.94
CA THR A 359 -3.71 -33.05 1.32
C THR A 359 -4.79 -33.52 0.35
N LYS A 360 -4.97 -34.84 0.19
CA LYS A 360 -6.03 -35.41 -0.66
C LYS A 360 -7.44 -34.92 -0.31
N GLN A 361 -7.64 -34.45 0.92
CA GLN A 361 -8.86 -33.85 1.42
C GLN A 361 -8.52 -32.60 2.23
N LEU A 362 -9.26 -31.52 2.01
CA LEU A 362 -9.19 -30.28 2.79
C LEU A 362 -10.43 -30.17 3.65
N SER A 363 -10.25 -29.94 4.95
CA SER A 363 -11.36 -29.61 5.85
C SER A 363 -11.77 -28.16 5.62
N CYS A 364 -13.02 -27.94 5.25
CA CYS A 364 -13.57 -26.60 5.04
C CYS A 364 -14.86 -26.41 5.84
N ILE A 365 -15.03 -25.24 6.44
CA ILE A 365 -16.26 -24.83 7.12
C ILE A 365 -16.84 -23.64 6.36
N LEU A 366 -18.07 -23.77 5.86
CA LEU A 366 -18.82 -22.68 5.26
C LEU A 366 -19.75 -22.06 6.32
N ALA A 367 -19.51 -20.80 6.65
CA ALA A 367 -20.36 -19.99 7.53
C ALA A 367 -20.59 -18.61 6.88
N ASN A 368 -20.28 -17.51 7.57
CA ASN A 368 -20.25 -16.16 6.99
C ASN A 368 -19.11 -15.97 5.97
N ARG A 369 -18.10 -16.86 6.00
CA ARG A 369 -16.98 -16.97 5.05
C ARG A 369 -16.66 -18.44 4.82
N LEU A 370 -15.79 -18.72 3.86
CA LEU A 370 -15.17 -20.03 3.71
C LEU A 370 -13.90 -20.10 4.57
N TYR A 371 -13.90 -20.98 5.55
CA TYR A 371 -12.74 -21.27 6.40
C TYR A 371 -12.09 -22.57 5.93
N ILE A 372 -10.79 -22.53 5.61
CA ILE A 372 -10.03 -23.69 5.12
C ILE A 372 -8.96 -24.01 6.15
N GLU A 373 -8.89 -25.28 6.58
CA GLU A 373 -7.84 -25.75 7.48
C GLU A 373 -6.48 -25.71 6.75
N THR A 374 -5.50 -25.02 7.33
CA THR A 374 -4.16 -24.83 6.73
C THR A 374 -3.21 -26.00 6.97
N LYS A 375 -3.60 -26.97 7.81
CA LYS A 375 -2.80 -28.14 8.13
C LYS A 375 -2.64 -29.02 6.89
N GLY A 376 -1.39 -29.25 6.48
CA GLY A 376 -1.07 -30.04 5.29
C GLY A 376 -1.25 -29.28 3.96
N VAL A 377 -1.47 -27.97 4.01
CA VAL A 377 -1.48 -27.08 2.85
C VAL A 377 -0.17 -26.32 2.82
N SER A 378 0.60 -26.45 1.75
CA SER A 378 1.88 -25.76 1.63
C SER A 378 1.67 -24.24 1.57
N PRO A 379 2.69 -23.43 1.94
CA PRO A 379 2.66 -21.97 1.77
C PRO A 379 2.19 -21.51 0.38
N ARG A 380 2.69 -22.20 -0.64
CA ARG A 380 2.35 -21.93 -2.05
C ARG A 380 0.86 -22.16 -2.31
N ALA A 381 0.31 -23.28 -1.86
CA ALA A 381 -1.13 -23.56 -2.00
C ALA A 381 -2.00 -22.59 -1.19
N GLN A 382 -1.60 -22.24 0.04
CA GLN A 382 -2.32 -21.25 0.84
C GLN A 382 -2.38 -19.89 0.12
N ASN A 383 -1.28 -19.45 -0.50
CA ASN A 383 -1.27 -18.19 -1.25
C ASN A 383 -2.11 -18.25 -2.53
N GLN A 384 -2.15 -19.39 -3.22
CA GLN A 384 -3.04 -19.55 -4.37
C GLN A 384 -4.52 -19.48 -3.96
N LEU A 385 -4.89 -20.09 -2.84
CA LEU A 385 -6.24 -19.99 -2.27
C LEU A 385 -6.57 -18.54 -1.84
N LYS A 386 -5.62 -17.81 -1.26
CA LYS A 386 -5.77 -16.38 -0.97
C LYS A 386 -5.99 -15.57 -2.26
N ARG A 387 -5.20 -15.79 -3.32
CA ARG A 387 -5.35 -15.15 -4.64
C ARG A 387 -6.75 -15.40 -5.24
N LEU A 388 -7.27 -16.62 -5.09
CA LEU A 388 -8.64 -16.98 -5.51
C LEU A 388 -9.74 -16.23 -4.74
N ALA A 389 -9.47 -15.81 -3.51
CA ALA A 389 -10.42 -15.08 -2.67
C ALA A 389 -10.28 -13.55 -2.78
N SER A 390 -9.18 -13.06 -3.34
CA SER A 390 -8.91 -11.63 -3.55
C SER A 390 -9.49 -11.17 -4.89
N PHE A 391 -10.73 -10.67 -4.87
CA PHE A 391 -11.40 -10.01 -5.99
C PHE A 391 -11.76 -8.57 -5.67
#